data_AF-A0A4U0WX18-F1
#
_entry.id   AF-A0A4U0WX18-F1
#
_cell.length_a   1.000
_cell.length_b   1.000
_cell.length_c   1.000
_cell.angle_alpha   90.00
_cell.angle_beta   90.00
_cell.angle_gamma   90.00
#
_symmetry.space_group_name_H-M   'P 1'
#
loop_
_entity.id
_entity.type
_entity.pdbx_description
1 polymer ?
#
loop_
_entity_poly.entity_id
_entity_poly.type
_entity_poly.pdbx_seq_one_letter_code
_entity_poly.pdbx_strand_id
1 'polypeptide(L)'
;AKNTPETQVKVKLVSPPLYVLTSQCLDKNVGISTLEAAIEEIAQNITKAGGSCHVKMAPKAVTENDDAELQALMDKRERENAEVSGDEDESESDGAIAADA
;
A
#
# COMPACT_ATOMS: atom_id res chain seq x y z
N ALA A 1 21.12 2.68 0.11
CA ALA A 1 20.27 1.47 0.03
C ALA A 1 20.59 0.74 -1.27
N LYS A 2 20.66 -0.59 -1.25
CA LYS A 2 21.19 -1.50 -2.29
C LYS A 2 20.37 -1.55 -3.59
N ASN A 3 19.96 -0.40 -4.13
CA ASN A 3 19.27 -0.31 -5.40
C ASN A 3 20.31 -0.41 -6.52
N THR A 4 20.63 -1.63 -6.93
CA THR A 4 21.41 -1.88 -8.14
C THR A 4 20.45 -1.89 -9.33
N PRO A 5 20.92 -1.57 -10.55
CA PRO A 5 20.10 -1.68 -11.77
C PRO A 5 19.45 -3.06 -11.95
N GLU A 6 20.06 -4.08 -11.34
CA GLU A 6 19.66 -5.49 -11.41
C GLU A 6 18.59 -5.88 -10.38
N THR A 7 18.32 -5.04 -9.36
CA THR A 7 17.35 -5.33 -8.29
C THR A 7 16.61 -4.06 -7.89
N GLN A 8 15.76 -3.58 -8.78
CA GLN A 8 15.00 -2.35 -8.56
C GLN A 8 13.77 -2.64 -7.70
N VAL A 9 13.76 -2.11 -6.46
CA VAL A 9 12.62 -2.16 -5.55
C VAL A 9 11.72 -0.93 -5.78
N LYS A 10 10.45 -1.17 -6.09
CA LYS A 10 9.38 -0.17 -6.22
C LYS A 10 8.41 -0.32 -5.05
N VAL A 11 7.98 0.80 -4.49
CA VAL A 11 6.98 0.83 -3.41
C VAL A 11 5.73 1.52 -3.94
N LYS A 12 4.57 0.88 -3.77
CA LYS A 12 3.25 1.43 -4.09
C LYS A 12 2.39 1.46 -2.83
N LEU A 13 1.67 2.57 -2.64
CA LEU A 13 0.60 2.68 -1.65
C LEU A 13 -0.67 2.16 -2.31
N VAL A 14 -1.37 1.22 -1.66
CA VAL A 14 -2.66 0.71 -2.16
C VAL A 14 -3.79 1.42 -1.43
N SER A 15 -3.69 1.45 -0.11
CA SER A 15 -4.55 2.23 0.76
C SER A 15 -3.79 2.53 2.04
N PRO A 16 -4.04 3.62 2.77
CA PRO A 16 -3.54 3.73 4.14
C PRO A 16 -4.18 2.62 4.99
N PRO A 17 -3.44 1.77 5.74
CA PRO A 17 -1.99 1.69 5.95
C PRO A 17 -1.27 0.56 5.16
N LEU A 18 -1.86 0.06 4.09
CA LEU A 18 -1.35 -0.99 3.20
C LEU A 18 -0.42 -0.46 2.10
N TYR A 19 0.84 -0.87 2.20
CA TYR A 19 1.88 -0.65 1.19
C TYR A 19 2.33 -1.98 0.59
N VAL A 20 2.72 -1.96 -0.68
CA VAL A 20 3.25 -3.12 -1.40
C VAL A 20 4.62 -2.77 -1.96
N LEU A 21 5.57 -3.68 -1.75
CA LEU A 21 6.91 -3.59 -2.31
C LEU A 21 7.04 -4.63 -3.41
N THR A 22 7.42 -4.19 -4.61
CA THR A 22 7.66 -5.04 -5.78
C THR A 22 9.11 -4.90 -6.18
N SER A 23 9.81 -6.02 -6.41
CA SER A 23 11.19 -6.00 -6.91
C SER A 23 11.29 -6.87 -8.14
N GLN A 24 11.84 -6.32 -9.23
CA GLN A 24 12.15 -7.10 -10.43
C GLN A 24 13.64 -7.45 -10.42
N CYS A 25 13.94 -8.74 -10.53
CA CYS A 25 15.30 -9.28 -10.46
C CYS A 25 15.42 -10.54 -11.33
N LEU A 26 16.61 -10.77 -11.89
CA LEU A 26 16.94 -11.98 -12.66
C LEU A 26 17.01 -13.23 -11.77
N ASP A 27 17.65 -13.10 -10.60
CA ASP A 27 17.75 -14.18 -9.61
C ASP A 27 16.72 -13.98 -8.50
N LYS A 28 15.80 -14.93 -8.40
CA LYS A 28 14.72 -14.94 -7.41
C LYS A 28 15.24 -15.01 -5.97
N ASN A 29 16.33 -15.72 -5.72
CA ASN A 29 16.90 -15.86 -4.37
C ASN A 29 17.53 -14.54 -3.91
N VAL A 30 18.28 -13.89 -4.80
CA VAL A 30 18.90 -12.59 -4.53
C VAL A 30 17.84 -11.52 -4.32
N GLY A 31 16.77 -11.53 -5.12
CA GLY A 31 15.64 -10.62 -4.97
C GLY A 31 14.93 -10.76 -3.63
N ILE A 32 14.61 -11.99 -3.22
CA ILE A 32 13.96 -12.27 -1.92
C ILE A 32 14.85 -11.79 -0.77
N SER A 33 16.13 -12.17 -0.76
CA SER A 33 17.05 -11.77 0.31
C SER A 33 17.23 -10.24 0.39
N THR A 34 17.22 -9.56 -0.76
CA THR A 34 17.31 -8.10 -0.81
C THR A 34 16.04 -7.44 -0.27
N LEU A 35 14.86 -7.97 -0.62
CA LEU A 35 13.58 -7.53 -0.08
C LEU A 35 13.48 -7.75 1.43
N GLU A 36 13.92 -8.90 1.94
CA GLU A 36 13.94 -9.17 3.39
C GLU A 36 14.82 -8.17 4.14
N ALA A 37 16.05 -7.95 3.66
CA ALA A 37 16.95 -6.98 4.27
C ALA A 37 16.38 -5.55 4.22
N ALA A 38 15.71 -5.18 3.13
CA ALA A 38 15.06 -3.87 3.00
C ALA A 38 13.88 -3.72 3.97
N ILE A 39 13.05 -4.75 4.13
CA ILE A 39 11.93 -4.77 5.09
C ILE A 39 12.45 -4.61 6.51
N GLU A 40 13.54 -5.29 6.87
CA GLU A 40 14.15 -5.18 8.19
C GLU A 40 14.68 -3.76 8.46
N GLU A 41 15.38 -3.15 7.50
CA GLU A 41 15.86 -1.78 7.60
C GLU A 41 14.69 -0.77 7.72
N ILE A 42 13.63 -0.96 6.94
CA ILE A 42 12.41 -0.15 7.02
C ILE A 42 11.74 -0.31 8.39
N ALA A 43 11.59 -1.53 8.89
CA ALA A 43 10.99 -1.79 10.19
C ALA A 43 11.78 -1.13 11.33
N GLN A 44 13.11 -1.20 11.29
CA GLN A 44 13.97 -0.52 12.25
C GLN A 44 13.80 1.00 12.19
N ASN A 45 13.75 1.59 11.00
CA ASN A 45 13.57 3.02 10.82
C ASN A 45 12.18 3.50 11.28
N ILE A 46 11.12 2.74 10.97
CA ILE A 46 9.75 3.05 11.42
C ILE A 46 9.66 2.96 12.95
N THR A 47 10.26 1.93 13.55
CA THR A 47 10.28 1.75 15.01
C THR A 47 11.04 2.89 15.70
N LYS A 48 12.15 3.34 15.14
CA LYS A 48 12.89 4.52 15.64
C LYS A 48 12.07 5.81 15.57
N ALA A 49 11.19 5.93 14.57
CA ALA A 49 10.27 7.06 14.43
C ALA A 49 9.02 6.95 15.33
N GLY A 50 8.88 5.87 16.12
CA GLY A 50 7.73 5.64 17.00
C GLY A 50 6.51 5.02 16.31
N GLY A 51 6.66 4.53 15.07
CA GLY A 51 5.61 3.78 14.36
C GLY A 51 5.76 2.26 14.51
N SER A 52 4.78 1.52 13.99
CA SER A 52 4.81 0.05 13.91
C SER A 52 4.68 -0.42 12.47
N CYS A 53 5.57 -1.31 12.03
CA CYS A 53 5.50 -1.97 10.72
C CYS A 53 5.05 -3.43 10.90
N HIS A 54 3.98 -3.84 10.20
CA HIS A 54 3.51 -5.22 10.19
C HIS A 54 3.56 -5.78 8.77
N VAL A 55 4.38 -6.80 8.59
CA VAL A 55 4.49 -7.54 7.32
C VAL A 55 3.33 -8.51 7.23
N LYS A 56 2.32 -8.20 6.39
CA LYS A 56 1.18 -9.11 6.18
C LYS A 56 1.54 -10.34 5.33
N MET A 57 2.48 -10.18 4.41
CA MET A 57 2.92 -11.24 3.50
C MET A 57 4.43 -11.16 3.35
N ALA A 58 5.11 -12.27 3.62
CA ALA A 58 6.55 -12.38 3.40
C ALA A 58 6.87 -12.26 1.89
N PRO A 59 8.05 -11.73 1.52
CA PRO A 59 8.46 -11.65 0.13
C PRO A 59 8.49 -13.05 -0.51
N LYS A 60 7.75 -13.20 -1.60
CA LYS A 60 7.63 -14.45 -2.35
C LYS A 60 7.93 -14.20 -3.81
N ALA A 61 8.63 -15.14 -4.45
CA ALA A 61 8.80 -15.10 -5.89
C ALA A 61 7.44 -15.35 -6.58
N VAL A 62 6.97 -14.34 -7.30
CA VAL A 62 5.77 -14.37 -8.12
C VAL A 62 6.14 -14.52 -9.60
N THR A 63 5.22 -15.04 -10.41
CA THR A 63 5.40 -15.10 -11.87
C THR A 63 4.83 -13.85 -12.54
N GLU A 64 5.14 -13.60 -13.82
CA GLU A 64 4.60 -12.44 -14.55
C GLU A 64 3.06 -12.44 -14.61
N ASN A 65 2.44 -13.63 -14.69
CA ASN A 65 0.97 -13.74 -14.66
C ASN A 65 0.42 -13.30 -13.30
N ASP A 66 1.03 -13.77 -12.21
CA ASP A 66 0.63 -13.39 -10.85
C ASP A 66 0.84 -11.89 -10.60
N ASP A 67 1.94 -11.31 -11.12
CA ASP A 67 2.23 -9.87 -10.97
C ASP A 67 1.21 -9.02 -11.73
N ALA A 68 0.78 -9.45 -12.92
CA ALA A 68 -0.28 -8.79 -13.69
C ALA A 68 -1.65 -8.87 -12.98
N GLU A 69 -2.01 -10.03 -12.43
CA GLU A 69 -3.22 -10.20 -11.63
C GLU A 69 -3.18 -9.35 -10.35
N LEU A 70 -2.03 -9.34 -9.66
CA LEU A 70 -1.83 -8.53 -8.47
C LEU A 70 -1.98 -7.05 -8.82
N GLN A 71 -1.37 -6.58 -9.89
CA GLN A 71 -1.46 -5.19 -10.33
C GLN A 71 -2.90 -4.81 -10.69
N ALA A 72 -3.62 -5.65 -11.42
CA ALA A 72 -5.04 -5.41 -11.73
C ALA A 72 -5.90 -5.35 -10.45
N LEU A 73 -5.60 -6.20 -9.46
CA LEU A 73 -6.27 -6.16 -8.16
C LEU A 73 -5.94 -4.87 -7.39
N MET A 74 -4.69 -4.40 -7.44
CA MET A 74 -4.27 -3.15 -6.80
C MET A 74 -4.96 -1.94 -7.44
N ASP A 75 -4.96 -1.83 -8.76
CA ASP A 75 -5.59 -0.72 -9.49
C ASP A 75 -7.10 -0.66 -9.22
N LYS A 76 -7.74 -1.83 -9.06
CA LYS A 76 -9.15 -1.93 -8.67
C LYS A 76 -9.36 -1.40 -7.24
N ARG A 77 -8.53 -1.82 -6.29
CA ARG A 77 -8.62 -1.37 -4.89
C ARG A 77 -8.31 0.11 -4.71
N GLU A 78 -7.36 0.63 -5.48
CA GLU A 78 -7.03 2.06 -5.49
C GLU A 78 -8.21 2.89 -6.01
N ARG A 79 -8.87 2.45 -7.09
CA ARG A 79 -10.08 3.09 -7.61
C ARG A 79 -11.22 3.08 -6.59
N GLU A 80 -11.50 1.93 -5.98
CA GLU A 80 -12.52 1.82 -4.93
C GLU A 80 -12.22 2.74 -3.74
N ASN A 81 -10.95 2.88 -3.33
CA ASN A 81 -10.57 3.78 -2.24
C ASN A 81 -10.66 5.27 -2.63
N ALA A 82 -10.44 5.61 -3.90
CA ALA A 82 -10.60 6.98 -4.41
C ALA A 82 -12.07 7.38 -4.59
N GLU A 83 -12.96 6.42 -4.90
CA GLU A 83 -14.40 6.65 -5.07
C GLU A 83 -15.16 6.75 -3.74
N VAL A 84 -14.57 6.32 -2.61
CA VAL A 84 -15.06 6.65 -1.25
C VAL A 84 -14.59 8.06 -0.87
N SER A 85 -15.04 9.06 -1.63
CA SER A 85 -15.04 10.45 -1.18
C SER A 85 -16.16 10.56 -0.15
N GLY A 86 -15.81 10.73 1.12
CA GLY A 86 -16.76 10.91 2.23
C GLY A 86 -17.50 12.25 2.15
N ASP A 87 -18.25 12.48 1.08
CA ASP A 87 -19.03 13.69 0.80
C ASP A 87 -20.53 13.35 0.62
N GLU A 88 -21.00 12.25 1.25
CA GLU A 88 -22.42 11.86 1.24
C GLU A 88 -23.08 11.70 2.62
N ASP A 89 -22.55 12.32 3.69
CA ASP A 89 -23.26 12.50 4.98
C ASP A 89 -22.59 13.70 5.71
N GLU A 90 -23.21 14.82 6.10
CA GLU A 90 -24.57 15.16 6.51
C GLU A 90 -24.89 16.63 6.15
N SER A 91 -25.95 16.91 5.38
CA SER A 91 -26.58 18.24 5.36
C SER A 91 -27.69 18.29 6.41
N GLU A 92 -27.35 18.30 7.70
CA GLU A 92 -28.23 18.81 8.76
C GLU A 92 -27.80 20.23 9.14
N SER A 93 -28.53 21.25 8.66
CA SER A 93 -28.98 22.45 9.41
C SER A 93 -29.38 23.61 8.47
N ASP A 94 -30.70 23.86 8.34
CA ASP A 94 -31.39 25.03 8.91
C ASP A 94 -32.74 25.34 8.24
N GLY A 95 -33.81 25.44 9.06
CA GLY A 95 -34.91 26.38 8.82
C GLY A 95 -36.30 25.83 8.46
N ALA A 96 -37.13 25.54 9.47
CA ALA A 96 -38.48 26.13 9.65
C ALA A 96 -39.30 25.41 10.74
N ILE A 97 -39.08 25.80 12.00
CA ILE A 97 -40.16 25.74 13.00
C ILE A 97 -41.13 26.89 12.71
N ALA A 98 -42.16 26.64 11.90
CA ALA A 98 -43.31 27.54 11.82
C ALA A 98 -44.24 27.23 13.00
N ALA A 99 -43.98 27.89 14.12
CA ALA A 99 -44.99 28.18 15.12
C ALA A 99 -45.53 29.58 14.82
N ASP A 100 -46.78 29.69 14.39
CA ASP A 100 -47.62 30.84 14.73
C ASP A 100 -49.12 30.50 14.61
N ALA A 101 -49.81 30.79 15.72
CA ALA A 101 -51.22 31.13 15.93
C ALA A 101 -52.36 30.42 15.15
#